data_AF-A0A2A2M788-F1
#
_entry.id   AF-A0A2A2M788-F1
#
_cell.length_a   1.000
_cell.length_b   1.000
_cell.length_c   1.000
_cell.angle_alpha   90.00
_cell.angle_beta   90.00
_cell.angle_gamma   90.00
#
_symmetry.space_group_name_H-M   'P 1'
#
loop_
_entity.id
_entity.type
_entity.pdbx_description
1 polymer ?
#
loop_
_entity_poly.entity_id
_entity_poly.type
_entity_poly.pdbx_seq_one_letter_code
_entity_poly.pdbx_strand_id
1 'polypeptide(L)'
;MNMSLDTPLVPELSAQQRHCNLVLLLFTPTTPLHLTTIGRINRVLPAQAEQDIHSIGQEIMRFHALRVVYHPKQGYRLQGSAYDQRLCMLHWLRRAQRLLPNSIETIFIPRINEKSPAPPSAHFLQQIDDILEQAESTLHRTFGEQPRELIQYFLRYCRYQRQTLSLPSFPQHLKYWLHEKEEYRIAERLCQATHGSLPMGIHELESEFTTLFLTLIKTYRYLPEMHSEDRHLMDETELAIQQIEKLTQITFNHREQLCTQLFAHMGPAIERCLFGIKIGNPLLEEIETRYPGLMSMTQKAVQRIEQNYQIHFPPEELCLIAVSFGAWLIQEGVLAER
;
A
#
# COMPACT_ATOMS: atom_id res chain seq x y z
N MET A 1 -41.84 -38.28 4.22
CA MET A 1 -40.68 -37.76 4.95
C MET A 1 -40.10 -36.61 4.14
N ASN A 2 -40.54 -35.39 4.42
CA ASN A 2 -39.91 -34.18 3.93
C ASN A 2 -38.87 -33.78 4.97
N MET A 3 -37.59 -33.87 4.63
CA MET A 3 -36.55 -33.08 5.29
C MET A 3 -35.80 -32.31 4.22
N SER A 4 -36.17 -31.03 4.15
CA SER A 4 -35.37 -29.94 3.61
C SER A 4 -33.99 -29.97 4.27
N LEU A 5 -32.94 -30.09 3.46
CA LEU A 5 -31.57 -29.74 3.81
C LEU A 5 -31.09 -28.70 2.79
N ASP A 6 -31.78 -27.56 2.76
CA ASP A 6 -31.13 -26.29 2.39
C ASP A 6 -30.16 -25.94 3.52
N THR A 7 -29.03 -26.63 3.55
CA THR A 7 -27.86 -26.15 4.29
C THR A 7 -27.32 -25.00 3.45
N PRO A 8 -27.34 -23.74 3.90
CA PRO A 8 -26.63 -22.70 3.18
C PRO A 8 -25.16 -23.12 3.20
N LEU A 9 -24.57 -23.30 2.01
CA LEU A 9 -23.12 -23.45 1.86
C LEU A 9 -22.49 -22.28 2.60
N VAL A 10 -21.95 -22.55 3.80
CA VAL A 10 -21.04 -21.62 4.47
C VAL A 10 -19.99 -21.26 3.42
N PRO A 11 -19.82 -19.98 3.06
CA PRO A 11 -18.85 -19.65 2.04
C PRO A 11 -17.48 -20.12 2.53
N GLU A 12 -16.81 -20.98 1.75
CA GLU A 12 -15.46 -21.46 2.05
C GLU A 12 -14.47 -20.31 2.26
N LEU A 13 -14.80 -19.13 1.72
CA LEU A 13 -14.04 -17.90 1.85
C LEU A 13 -14.74 -16.90 2.80
N SER A 14 -13.99 -16.37 3.76
CA SER A 14 -14.39 -15.20 4.55
C SER A 14 -14.71 -13.99 3.67
N ALA A 15 -15.46 -13.02 4.19
CA ALA A 15 -15.78 -11.78 3.46
C ALA A 15 -14.52 -11.08 2.94
N GLN A 16 -13.48 -10.98 3.77
CA GLN A 16 -12.21 -10.35 3.38
C GLN A 16 -11.51 -11.10 2.24
N GLN A 17 -11.53 -12.44 2.25
CA GLN A 17 -10.97 -13.24 1.17
C GLN A 17 -11.77 -13.07 -0.14
N ARG A 18 -13.11 -13.11 -0.07
CA ARG A 18 -13.96 -12.84 -1.25
C ARG A 18 -13.71 -11.46 -1.84
N HIS A 19 -13.48 -10.46 -0.97
CA HIS A 19 -13.16 -9.10 -1.39
C HIS A 19 -11.81 -9.03 -2.10
N CYS A 20 -10.75 -9.63 -1.53
CA CYS A 20 -9.45 -9.70 -2.20
C CYS A 20 -9.55 -10.36 -3.58
N ASN A 21 -10.22 -11.51 -3.67
CA ASN A 21 -10.37 -12.23 -4.94
C ASN A 21 -11.13 -11.38 -5.97
N LEU A 22 -12.23 -10.76 -5.57
CA LEU A 22 -13.03 -9.89 -6.43
C LEU A 22 -12.23 -8.69 -6.96
N VAL A 23 -11.44 -8.05 -6.10
CA VAL A 23 -10.63 -6.91 -6.53
C VAL A 23 -9.54 -7.33 -7.50
N LEU A 24 -8.81 -8.43 -7.22
CA LEU A 24 -7.83 -8.96 -8.17
C LEU A 24 -8.46 -9.25 -9.55
N LEU A 25 -9.66 -9.82 -9.58
CA LEU A 25 -10.39 -10.09 -10.83
C LEU A 25 -10.75 -8.81 -11.61
N LEU A 26 -11.10 -7.71 -10.91
CA LEU A 26 -11.37 -6.42 -11.56
C LEU A 26 -10.16 -5.87 -12.33
N PHE A 27 -8.95 -6.28 -11.95
CA PHE A 27 -7.71 -5.92 -12.62
C PHE A 27 -7.25 -6.91 -13.70
N THR A 28 -8.01 -7.98 -13.96
CA THR A 28 -7.67 -8.97 -15.00
C THR A 28 -8.34 -8.66 -16.34
N PRO A 29 -7.71 -9.04 -17.47
CA PRO A 29 -8.29 -8.82 -18.79
C PRO A 29 -9.43 -9.77 -19.16
N THR A 30 -9.68 -10.82 -18.37
CA THR A 30 -10.39 -12.02 -18.83
C THR A 30 -11.76 -12.20 -18.20
N THR A 31 -12.69 -12.62 -19.07
CA THR A 31 -14.14 -12.82 -18.83
C THR A 31 -14.91 -11.56 -18.40
N PRO A 32 -16.05 -11.25 -19.04
CA PRO A 32 -16.98 -10.27 -18.51
C PRO A 32 -17.31 -10.58 -17.04
N LEU A 33 -17.05 -9.64 -16.13
CA LEU A 33 -17.18 -9.87 -14.69
C LEU A 33 -18.61 -9.56 -14.24
N HIS A 34 -19.56 -10.44 -14.56
CA HIS A 34 -20.95 -10.31 -14.11
C HIS A 34 -21.14 -10.91 -12.70
N LEU A 35 -22.26 -10.58 -12.04
CA LEU A 35 -22.60 -11.13 -10.72
C LEU A 35 -22.59 -12.67 -10.69
N THR A 36 -23.01 -13.32 -11.78
CA THR A 36 -22.94 -14.78 -11.91
C THR A 36 -21.51 -15.31 -11.90
N THR A 37 -20.59 -14.62 -12.57
CA THR A 37 -19.16 -14.96 -12.58
C THR A 37 -18.53 -14.72 -11.21
N ILE A 38 -18.85 -13.59 -10.56
CA ILE A 38 -18.40 -13.27 -9.20
C ILE A 38 -18.89 -14.34 -8.22
N GLY A 39 -20.19 -14.65 -8.23
CA GLY A 39 -20.79 -15.66 -7.36
C GLY A 39 -20.17 -17.04 -7.55
N ARG A 40 -19.94 -17.46 -8.80
CA ARG A 40 -19.27 -18.73 -9.10
C ARG A 40 -17.82 -18.77 -8.57
N ILE A 41 -17.03 -17.72 -8.80
CA ILE A 41 -15.62 -17.69 -8.39
C ILE A 41 -15.49 -17.64 -6.85
N ASN A 42 -16.32 -16.84 -6.20
CA ASN A 42 -16.33 -16.71 -4.74
C ASN A 42 -17.18 -17.76 -4.02
N ARG A 43 -17.82 -18.68 -4.75
CA ARG A 43 -18.73 -19.72 -4.24
C ARG A 43 -19.85 -19.17 -3.36
N VAL A 44 -20.47 -18.07 -3.81
CA VAL A 44 -21.58 -17.40 -3.12
C VAL A 44 -22.78 -17.19 -4.02
N LEU A 45 -23.95 -17.03 -3.41
CA LEU A 45 -25.19 -16.68 -4.10
C LEU A 45 -25.12 -15.28 -4.71
N PRO A 46 -25.89 -15.00 -5.79
CA PRO A 46 -25.88 -13.70 -6.46
C PRO A 46 -26.13 -12.50 -5.53
N ALA A 47 -27.02 -12.62 -4.55
CA ALA A 47 -27.29 -11.55 -3.57
C ALA A 47 -26.07 -11.20 -2.73
N GLN A 48 -25.28 -12.19 -2.31
CA GLN A 48 -24.04 -11.95 -1.58
C GLN A 48 -22.95 -11.36 -2.49
N ALA A 49 -22.87 -11.81 -3.75
CA ALA A 49 -21.95 -11.23 -4.73
C ALA A 49 -22.25 -9.74 -4.99
N GLU A 50 -23.53 -9.36 -5.01
CA GLU A 50 -23.98 -7.97 -5.15
C GLU A 50 -23.60 -7.12 -3.93
N GLN A 51 -23.78 -7.65 -2.71
CA GLN A 51 -23.33 -6.98 -1.49
C GLN A 51 -21.80 -6.81 -1.46
N ASP A 52 -21.05 -7.84 -1.85
CA ASP A 52 -19.58 -7.82 -1.87
C ASP A 52 -19.07 -6.75 -2.87
N ILE A 53 -19.58 -6.71 -4.11
CA ILE A 53 -19.16 -5.70 -5.11
C ILE A 53 -19.54 -4.28 -4.68
N HIS A 54 -20.67 -4.09 -4.00
CA HIS A 54 -21.10 -2.79 -3.49
C HIS A 54 -20.16 -2.30 -2.37
N SER A 55 -19.88 -3.15 -1.38
CA SER A 55 -18.96 -2.84 -0.27
C SER A 55 -17.57 -2.47 -0.79
N ILE A 56 -17.03 -3.27 -1.72
CA ILE A 56 -15.72 -3.03 -2.33
C ILE A 56 -15.74 -1.74 -3.15
N GLY A 57 -16.82 -1.47 -3.89
CA GLY A 57 -16.97 -0.23 -4.65
C GLY A 57 -16.87 1.02 -3.77
N GLN A 58 -17.48 0.98 -2.58
CA GLN A 58 -17.38 2.07 -1.60
C GLN A 58 -15.96 2.23 -1.04
N GLU A 59 -15.31 1.14 -0.66
CA GLU A 59 -13.94 1.15 -0.13
C GLU A 59 -12.94 1.68 -1.17
N ILE A 60 -13.02 1.17 -2.40
CA ILE A 60 -12.18 1.57 -3.52
C ILE A 60 -12.38 3.05 -3.87
N MET A 61 -13.62 3.53 -3.88
CA MET A 61 -13.91 4.95 -4.13
C MET A 61 -13.33 5.84 -3.03
N ARG A 62 -13.47 5.44 -1.76
CA ARG A 62 -13.03 6.23 -0.61
C ARG A 62 -11.51 6.38 -0.55
N PHE A 63 -10.77 5.28 -0.74
CA PHE A 63 -9.33 5.25 -0.49
C PHE A 63 -8.46 5.34 -1.73
N HIS A 64 -9.01 5.01 -2.91
CA HIS A 64 -8.23 4.98 -4.15
C HIS A 64 -8.80 5.89 -5.24
N ALA A 65 -9.87 6.65 -4.98
CA ALA A 65 -10.50 7.54 -5.97
C ALA A 65 -10.93 6.84 -7.28
N LEU A 66 -11.14 5.52 -7.23
CA LEU A 66 -11.60 4.71 -8.37
C LEU A 66 -13.10 4.44 -8.26
N ARG A 67 -13.76 4.25 -9.40
CA ARG A 67 -15.18 3.86 -9.45
C ARG A 67 -15.33 2.47 -10.02
N VAL A 68 -16.13 1.63 -9.36
CA VAL A 68 -16.59 0.35 -9.90
C VAL A 68 -17.86 0.61 -10.70
N VAL A 69 -17.80 0.43 -12.02
CA VAL A 69 -18.91 0.69 -12.95
C VAL A 69 -19.35 -0.59 -13.65
N TYR A 70 -20.63 -0.70 -13.98
CA TYR A 70 -21.17 -1.85 -14.70
C TYR A 70 -21.30 -1.55 -16.20
N HIS A 71 -20.85 -2.49 -17.04
CA HIS A 71 -21.04 -2.45 -18.49
C HIS A 71 -21.74 -3.72 -19.00
N PRO A 72 -22.82 -3.63 -19.82
CA PRO A 72 -23.62 -4.79 -20.21
C PRO A 72 -22.86 -5.95 -20.89
N LYS A 73 -21.82 -5.66 -21.68
CA LYS A 73 -21.02 -6.70 -22.37
C LYS A 73 -19.79 -7.16 -21.58
N GLN A 74 -19.37 -6.38 -20.60
CA GLN A 74 -18.07 -6.56 -19.95
C GLN A 74 -18.19 -6.82 -18.44
N GLY A 75 -19.38 -6.68 -17.86
CA GLY A 75 -19.60 -6.76 -16.43
C GLY A 75 -18.99 -5.55 -15.69
N TYR A 76 -18.59 -5.77 -14.44
CA TYR A 76 -17.98 -4.73 -13.62
C TYR A 76 -16.54 -4.40 -14.06
N ARG A 77 -16.20 -3.11 -13.99
CA ARG A 77 -14.91 -2.53 -14.38
C ARG A 77 -14.49 -1.43 -13.41
N LEU A 78 -13.18 -1.24 -13.29
CA LEU A 78 -12.62 -0.08 -12.60
C LEU A 78 -12.45 1.09 -13.57
N GLN A 79 -12.83 2.27 -13.12
CA GLN A 79 -12.65 3.54 -13.82
C GLN A 79 -11.86 4.51 -12.93
N GLY A 80 -10.81 5.10 -13.48
CA GLY A 80 -9.94 6.08 -12.81
C GLY A 80 -8.55 6.06 -13.43
N SER A 81 -7.64 6.87 -12.88
CA SER A 81 -6.30 7.03 -13.44
C SER A 81 -5.46 5.74 -13.30
N ALA A 82 -4.42 5.59 -14.13
CA ALA A 82 -3.49 4.47 -13.98
C ALA A 82 -2.74 4.53 -12.64
N TYR A 83 -2.48 5.74 -12.14
CA TYR A 83 -1.86 6.00 -10.84
C TYR A 83 -2.69 5.39 -9.70
N ASP A 84 -3.96 5.78 -9.62
CA ASP A 84 -4.91 5.30 -8.62
C ASP A 84 -5.11 3.77 -8.71
N GLN A 85 -5.15 3.24 -9.94
CA GLN A 85 -5.25 1.79 -10.17
C GLN A 85 -4.02 1.02 -9.68
N ARG A 86 -2.80 1.56 -9.85
CA ARG A 86 -1.59 0.92 -9.33
C ARG A 86 -1.53 0.96 -7.81
N LEU A 87 -1.92 2.07 -7.18
CA LEU A 87 -2.01 2.15 -5.71
C LEU A 87 -3.07 1.21 -5.15
N CYS A 88 -4.25 1.16 -5.78
CA CYS A 88 -5.30 0.22 -5.42
C CYS A 88 -4.83 -1.22 -5.56
N MET A 89 -4.17 -1.56 -6.66
CA MET A 89 -3.57 -2.88 -6.84
C MET A 89 -2.56 -3.18 -5.73
N LEU A 90 -1.63 -2.27 -5.42
CA LEU A 90 -0.64 -2.48 -4.38
C LEU A 90 -1.28 -2.80 -3.02
N HIS A 91 -2.27 -2.01 -2.60
CA HIS A 91 -3.02 -2.27 -1.36
C HIS A 91 -3.63 -3.68 -1.38
N TRP A 92 -4.44 -3.98 -2.38
CA TRP A 92 -5.19 -5.24 -2.43
C TRP A 92 -4.31 -6.46 -2.68
N LEU A 93 -3.20 -6.32 -3.39
CA LEU A 93 -2.23 -7.38 -3.60
C LEU A 93 -1.52 -7.77 -2.31
N ARG A 94 -1.08 -6.79 -1.48
CA ARG A 94 -0.53 -7.05 -0.14
C ARG A 94 -1.54 -7.77 0.74
N ARG A 95 -2.82 -7.36 0.69
CA ARG A 95 -3.90 -8.00 1.43
C ARG A 95 -4.16 -9.42 0.92
N ALA A 96 -4.16 -9.63 -0.39
CA ALA A 96 -4.34 -10.93 -1.00
C ALA A 96 -3.18 -11.89 -0.72
N GLN A 97 -1.93 -11.42 -0.68
CA GLN A 97 -0.78 -12.27 -0.36
C GLN A 97 -0.90 -12.84 1.07
N ARG A 98 -1.46 -12.07 2.00
CA ARG A 98 -1.73 -12.52 3.38
C ARG A 98 -2.93 -13.47 3.49
N LEU A 99 -4.00 -13.24 2.72
CA LEU A 99 -5.29 -13.93 2.90
C LEU A 99 -5.57 -15.05 1.90
N LEU A 100 -4.97 -14.98 0.70
CA LEU A 100 -5.21 -15.83 -0.47
C LEU A 100 -3.94 -15.97 -1.37
N PRO A 101 -2.77 -16.33 -0.84
CA PRO A 101 -1.53 -16.40 -1.64
C PRO A 101 -1.67 -17.32 -2.86
N ASN A 102 -2.26 -18.51 -2.68
CA ASN A 102 -2.46 -19.48 -3.77
C ASN A 102 -3.33 -18.92 -4.91
N SER A 103 -4.30 -18.05 -4.63
CA SER A 103 -5.18 -17.48 -5.66
C SER A 103 -4.45 -16.49 -6.57
N ILE A 104 -3.39 -15.86 -6.06
CA ILE A 104 -2.57 -14.95 -6.87
C ILE A 104 -1.91 -15.74 -8.00
N GLU A 105 -1.22 -16.84 -7.68
CA GLU A 105 -0.50 -17.65 -8.67
C GLU A 105 -1.40 -18.49 -9.57
N THR A 106 -2.52 -19.00 -9.04
CA THR A 106 -3.39 -19.90 -9.80
C THR A 106 -4.45 -19.18 -10.63
N ILE A 107 -4.81 -17.93 -10.27
CA ILE A 107 -5.90 -17.19 -10.91
C ILE A 107 -5.41 -15.86 -11.47
N PHE A 108 -4.83 -15.00 -10.63
CA PHE A 108 -4.53 -13.62 -11.02
C PHE A 108 -3.38 -13.55 -12.04
N ILE A 109 -2.23 -14.15 -11.73
CA ILE A 109 -1.03 -14.12 -12.56
C ILE A 109 -1.25 -14.74 -13.96
N PRO A 110 -1.88 -15.93 -14.10
CA PRO A 110 -2.15 -16.50 -15.41
C PRO A 110 -3.00 -15.57 -16.28
N ARG A 111 -4.03 -14.95 -15.70
CA ARG A 111 -4.95 -14.06 -16.43
C ARG A 111 -4.30 -12.79 -16.92
N ILE A 112 -3.44 -12.13 -16.13
CA ILE A 112 -2.73 -10.93 -16.61
C ILE A 112 -1.66 -11.29 -17.66
N ASN A 113 -1.13 -12.52 -17.62
CA ASN A 113 -0.17 -13.01 -18.60
C ASN A 113 -0.81 -13.42 -19.93
N GLU A 114 -2.09 -13.80 -19.98
CA GLU A 114 -2.81 -14.17 -21.21
C GLU A 114 -2.73 -13.11 -22.32
N LYS A 115 -2.69 -11.82 -21.95
CA LYS A 115 -2.56 -10.70 -22.90
C LYS A 115 -1.12 -10.21 -23.09
N SER A 116 -0.14 -10.78 -22.38
CA SER A 116 1.26 -10.45 -22.60
C SER A 116 1.77 -11.19 -23.85
N PRO A 117 2.47 -10.51 -24.77
CA PRO A 117 3.00 -11.15 -25.99
C PRO A 117 4.00 -12.27 -25.72
N ALA A 118 4.55 -12.34 -24.50
CA ALA A 118 5.29 -13.49 -24.00
C ALA A 118 5.03 -13.63 -22.49
N PRO A 119 4.80 -14.85 -21.96
CA PRO A 119 4.75 -15.07 -20.53
C PRO A 119 6.13 -14.81 -19.91
N PRO A 120 6.19 -14.32 -18.66
CA PRO A 120 7.46 -14.22 -17.94
C PRO A 120 8.11 -15.60 -17.83
N SER A 121 9.35 -15.73 -18.33
CA SER A 121 10.12 -16.98 -18.25
C SER A 121 10.70 -17.18 -16.84
N ALA A 122 11.13 -18.41 -16.52
CA ALA A 122 11.91 -18.66 -15.30
C ALA A 122 13.16 -17.76 -15.23
N HIS A 123 13.76 -17.45 -16.38
CA HIS A 123 14.85 -16.49 -16.49
C HIS A 123 14.45 -15.06 -16.10
N PHE A 124 13.24 -14.61 -16.45
CA PHE A 124 12.75 -13.31 -15.99
C PHE A 124 12.66 -13.24 -14.46
N LEU A 125 12.14 -14.29 -13.81
CA LEU A 125 12.05 -14.32 -12.35
C LEU A 125 13.42 -14.29 -11.69
N GLN A 126 14.34 -15.14 -12.17
CA GLN A 126 15.71 -15.17 -11.68
C GLN A 126 16.39 -13.81 -11.82
N GLN A 127 16.21 -13.13 -12.96
CA GLN A 127 16.79 -11.81 -13.19
C GLN A 127 16.28 -10.76 -12.19
N ILE A 128 14.99 -10.80 -11.82
CA ILE A 128 14.45 -9.92 -10.78
C ILE A 128 15.07 -10.24 -9.42
N ASP A 129 15.19 -11.52 -9.08
CA ASP A 129 15.79 -11.94 -7.81
C ASP A 129 17.27 -11.56 -7.68
N ASP A 130 18.04 -11.70 -8.76
CA ASP A 130 19.45 -11.28 -8.82
C ASP A 130 19.60 -9.76 -8.64
N ILE A 131 18.70 -8.97 -9.25
CA ILE A 131 18.69 -7.51 -9.07
C ILE A 131 18.40 -7.15 -7.62
N LEU A 132 17.42 -7.81 -6.99
CA LEU A 132 17.04 -7.56 -5.61
C LEU A 132 18.13 -8.00 -4.63
N GLU A 133 18.80 -9.13 -4.87
CA GLU A 133 19.94 -9.59 -4.06
C GLU A 133 21.11 -8.60 -4.13
N GLN A 134 21.46 -8.12 -5.33
CA GLN A 134 22.51 -7.10 -5.47
C GLN A 134 22.12 -5.78 -4.78
N ALA A 135 20.83 -5.43 -4.82
CA ALA A 135 20.30 -4.24 -4.17
C ALA A 135 20.40 -4.29 -2.64
N GLU A 136 20.46 -5.47 -2.00
CA GLU A 136 20.47 -5.57 -0.53
C GLU A 136 21.67 -4.85 0.09
N SER A 137 22.83 -4.97 -0.55
CA SER A 137 24.05 -4.27 -0.14
C SER A 137 23.95 -2.75 -0.29
N THR A 138 23.31 -2.28 -1.38
CA THR A 138 23.19 -0.85 -1.69
C THR A 138 22.14 -0.17 -0.81
N LEU A 139 21.05 -0.87 -0.51
CA LEU A 139 19.92 -0.35 0.26
C LEU A 139 20.01 -0.67 1.76
N HIS A 140 21.11 -1.28 2.20
CA HIS A 140 21.35 -1.72 3.59
C HIS A 140 20.15 -2.48 4.20
N ARG A 141 19.49 -3.33 3.40
CA ARG A 141 18.30 -4.08 3.82
C ARG A 141 18.21 -5.42 3.09
N THR A 142 17.55 -6.40 3.71
CA THR A 142 17.30 -7.70 3.07
C THR A 142 15.88 -7.78 2.50
N PHE A 143 15.73 -8.45 1.36
CA PHE A 143 14.44 -8.78 0.78
C PHE A 143 14.12 -10.24 1.08
N GLY A 144 13.22 -10.48 2.03
CA GLY A 144 12.66 -11.81 2.26
C GLY A 144 11.81 -12.31 1.08
N GLU A 145 11.36 -13.55 1.17
CA GLU A 145 10.51 -14.20 0.15
C GLU A 145 9.26 -13.37 -0.17
N GLN A 146 8.51 -12.96 0.86
CA GLN A 146 7.25 -12.25 0.68
C GLN A 146 7.39 -10.90 -0.07
N PRO A 147 8.34 -9.99 0.27
CA PRO A 147 8.62 -8.80 -0.55
C PRO A 147 9.03 -9.13 -1.98
N ARG A 148 9.86 -10.16 -2.21
CA ARG A 148 10.30 -10.56 -3.56
C ARG A 148 9.12 -10.96 -4.44
N GLU A 149 8.26 -11.85 -3.93
CA GLU A 149 7.02 -12.26 -4.61
C GLU A 149 6.13 -11.05 -4.92
N LEU A 150 5.93 -10.15 -3.96
CA LEU A 150 5.12 -8.94 -4.13
C LEU A 150 5.66 -8.08 -5.28
N ILE A 151 6.98 -7.85 -5.32
CA ILE A 151 7.65 -7.10 -6.38
C ILE A 151 7.42 -7.80 -7.74
N GLN A 152 7.63 -9.12 -7.80
CA GLN A 152 7.43 -9.88 -9.04
C GLN A 152 5.98 -9.79 -9.55
N TYR A 153 4.99 -9.97 -8.68
CA TYR A 153 3.57 -9.85 -9.03
C TYR A 153 3.20 -8.45 -9.48
N PHE A 154 3.67 -7.44 -8.76
CA PHE A 154 3.36 -6.05 -9.06
C PHE A 154 3.97 -5.60 -10.39
N LEU A 155 5.22 -5.96 -10.67
CA LEU A 155 5.89 -5.65 -11.95
C LEU A 155 5.19 -6.31 -13.15
N ARG A 156 4.72 -7.56 -12.99
CA ARG A 156 3.88 -8.24 -14.00
C ARG A 156 2.57 -7.49 -14.24
N TYR A 157 1.94 -7.00 -13.18
CA TYR A 157 0.74 -6.17 -13.32
C TYR A 157 1.03 -4.83 -14.03
N CYS A 158 2.12 -4.12 -13.68
CA CYS A 158 2.51 -2.88 -14.37
C CYS A 158 2.72 -3.12 -15.87
N ARG A 159 3.39 -4.23 -16.24
CA ARG A 159 3.57 -4.64 -17.63
C ARG A 159 2.25 -4.84 -18.37
N TYR A 160 1.27 -5.49 -17.73
CA TYR A 160 -0.08 -5.65 -18.28
C TYR A 160 -0.80 -4.30 -18.42
N GLN A 161 -0.83 -3.50 -17.36
CA GLN A 161 -1.57 -2.24 -17.32
C GLN A 161 -1.07 -1.22 -18.35
N ARG A 162 0.24 -1.18 -18.62
CA ARG A 162 0.83 -0.32 -19.66
C ARG A 162 0.25 -0.57 -21.06
N GLN A 163 -0.27 -1.77 -21.33
CA GLN A 163 -0.91 -2.08 -22.61
C GLN A 163 -2.33 -1.53 -22.73
N THR A 164 -2.94 -1.14 -21.60
CA THR A 164 -4.38 -0.82 -21.52
C THR A 164 -4.66 0.62 -21.12
N LEU A 165 -3.71 1.29 -20.46
CA LEU A 165 -3.87 2.64 -19.93
C LEU A 165 -2.63 3.50 -20.16
N SER A 166 -2.83 4.82 -20.20
CA SER A 166 -1.75 5.80 -20.15
C SER A 166 -1.00 5.70 -18.83
N LEU A 167 0.33 5.80 -18.89
CA LEU A 167 1.17 5.67 -17.69
C LEU A 167 0.95 6.81 -16.69
N PRO A 168 1.13 6.53 -15.38
CA PRO A 168 1.18 7.58 -14.37
C PRO A 168 2.30 8.58 -14.69
N SER A 169 2.03 9.87 -14.50
CA SER A 169 3.03 10.92 -14.58
C SER A 169 3.00 11.76 -13.32
N PHE A 170 4.16 12.12 -12.81
CA PHE A 170 4.29 12.92 -11.60
C PHE A 170 4.57 14.39 -11.91
N PRO A 171 4.05 15.34 -11.10
CA PRO A 171 4.52 16.71 -11.10
C PRO A 171 6.03 16.79 -10.86
N GLN A 172 6.67 17.83 -11.39
CA GLN A 172 8.13 17.97 -11.39
C GLN A 172 8.79 17.83 -10.00
N HIS A 173 8.17 18.40 -8.95
CA HIS A 173 8.71 18.32 -7.58
C HIS A 173 8.71 16.87 -7.03
N LEU A 174 7.67 16.08 -7.34
CA LEU A 174 7.62 14.66 -6.96
C LEU A 174 8.58 13.80 -7.79
N LYS A 175 8.85 14.18 -9.04
CA LYS A 175 9.90 13.53 -9.84
C LYS A 175 11.27 13.72 -9.19
N TYR A 176 11.61 14.95 -8.80
CA TYR A 176 12.85 15.21 -8.08
C TYR A 176 12.93 14.40 -6.79
N TRP A 177 11.85 14.37 -6.00
CA TRP A 177 11.76 13.54 -4.79
C TRP A 177 12.09 12.06 -5.08
N LEU A 178 11.51 11.48 -6.13
CA LEU A 178 11.73 10.08 -6.50
C LEU A 178 13.15 9.82 -7.01
N HIS A 179 13.73 10.73 -7.79
CA HIS A 179 15.08 10.56 -8.34
C HIS A 179 16.17 10.63 -7.28
N GLU A 180 15.92 11.34 -6.17
CA GLU A 180 16.83 11.39 -5.02
C GLU A 180 16.78 10.13 -4.13
N LYS A 181 15.79 9.24 -4.33
CA LYS A 181 15.70 7.99 -3.57
C LYS A 181 16.79 7.00 -3.97
N GLU A 182 17.34 6.30 -2.98
CA GLU A 182 18.28 5.19 -3.22
C GLU A 182 17.65 4.08 -4.08
N GLU A 183 16.34 3.88 -3.96
CA GLU A 183 15.60 2.90 -4.75
C GLU A 183 15.54 3.22 -6.25
N TYR A 184 15.83 4.46 -6.68
CA TYR A 184 15.65 4.86 -8.08
C TYR A 184 16.48 4.03 -9.06
N ARG A 185 17.76 3.79 -8.76
CA ARG A 185 18.63 2.96 -9.62
C ARG A 185 18.18 1.50 -9.68
N ILE A 186 17.63 0.98 -8.58
CA ILE A 186 17.10 -0.38 -8.54
C ILE A 186 15.81 -0.45 -9.37
N ALA A 187 14.94 0.54 -9.24
CA ALA A 187 13.72 0.67 -10.02
C ALA A 187 14.01 0.70 -11.53
N GLU A 188 15.02 1.45 -11.99
CA GLU A 188 15.45 1.45 -13.39
C GLU A 188 15.83 0.04 -13.88
N ARG A 189 16.62 -0.69 -13.08
CA ARG A 189 17.05 -2.06 -13.44
C ARG A 189 15.87 -3.03 -13.48
N LEU A 190 14.95 -2.95 -12.52
CA LEU A 190 13.74 -3.76 -12.48
C LEU A 190 12.83 -3.46 -13.68
N CYS A 191 12.70 -2.19 -14.06
CA CYS A 191 11.92 -1.77 -15.22
C CYS A 191 12.53 -2.33 -16.52
N GLN A 192 13.84 -2.20 -16.69
CA GLN A 192 14.56 -2.76 -17.82
C GLN A 192 14.40 -4.29 -17.91
N ALA A 193 14.48 -5.01 -16.79
CA ALA A 193 14.25 -6.46 -16.74
C ALA A 193 12.79 -6.83 -17.08
N THR A 194 11.82 -6.03 -16.62
CA THR A 194 10.38 -6.29 -16.79
C THR A 194 9.88 -5.99 -18.18
N HIS A 195 10.38 -4.92 -18.79
CA HIS A 195 9.83 -4.38 -20.03
C HIS A 195 10.76 -4.51 -21.23
N GLY A 196 12.05 -4.82 -21.02
CA GLY A 196 13.05 -4.76 -22.07
C GLY A 196 13.33 -3.32 -22.49
N SER A 197 13.80 -3.13 -23.73
CA SER A 197 14.05 -1.80 -24.27
C SER A 197 12.75 -1.03 -24.44
N LEU A 198 12.67 0.14 -23.82
CA LEU A 198 11.57 1.10 -23.93
C LEU A 198 12.12 2.46 -24.39
N PRO A 199 11.29 3.29 -25.05
CA PRO A 199 11.61 4.69 -25.24
C PRO A 199 11.92 5.37 -23.91
N MET A 200 12.92 6.25 -23.89
CA MET A 200 13.44 6.87 -22.66
C MET A 200 12.36 7.47 -21.75
N GLY A 201 11.41 8.24 -22.31
CA GLY A 201 10.33 8.84 -21.50
C GLY A 201 9.35 7.82 -20.91
N ILE A 202 9.14 6.67 -21.56
CA ILE A 202 8.29 5.59 -21.00
C ILE A 202 9.05 4.86 -19.89
N HIS A 203 10.34 4.59 -20.11
CA HIS A 203 11.21 3.97 -19.10
C HIS A 203 11.27 4.82 -17.84
N GLU A 204 11.43 6.15 -17.96
CA GLU A 204 11.44 7.08 -16.84
C GLU A 204 10.15 7.03 -16.03
N LEU A 205 8.97 7.07 -16.67
CA LEU A 205 7.68 7.01 -15.95
C LEU A 205 7.48 5.68 -15.20
N GLU A 206 7.91 4.56 -15.78
CA GLU A 206 7.86 3.25 -15.10
C GLU A 206 8.84 3.19 -13.93
N SER A 207 10.05 3.73 -14.10
CA SER A 207 11.05 3.83 -13.04
C SER A 207 10.55 4.69 -11.88
N GLU A 208 10.01 5.89 -12.15
CA GLU A 208 9.44 6.78 -11.14
C GLU A 208 8.36 6.07 -10.31
N PHE A 209 7.42 5.39 -10.96
CA PHE A 209 6.38 4.67 -10.21
C PHE A 209 6.95 3.45 -9.47
N THR A 210 7.91 2.74 -10.05
CA THR A 210 8.55 1.59 -9.40
C THR A 210 9.37 2.04 -8.18
N THR A 211 10.00 3.22 -8.23
CA THR A 211 10.62 3.84 -7.06
C THR A 211 9.60 4.10 -5.97
N LEU A 212 8.49 4.76 -6.28
CA LEU A 212 7.40 4.99 -5.32
C LEU A 212 6.93 3.67 -4.71
N PHE A 213 6.72 2.63 -5.53
CA PHE A 213 6.33 1.31 -5.06
C PHE A 213 7.35 0.73 -4.07
N LEU A 214 8.65 0.75 -4.40
CA LEU A 214 9.70 0.23 -3.52
C LEU A 214 9.79 1.01 -2.20
N THR A 215 9.62 2.33 -2.24
CA THR A 215 9.58 3.18 -1.04
C THR A 215 8.35 2.87 -0.18
N LEU A 216 7.17 2.64 -0.76
CA LEU A 216 5.94 2.29 -0.02
C LEU A 216 5.97 0.90 0.64
N ILE A 217 6.83 -0.01 0.16
CA ILE A 217 7.05 -1.33 0.79
C ILE A 217 8.31 -1.37 1.65
N LYS A 218 9.07 -0.27 1.74
CA LYS A 218 10.23 -0.15 2.62
C LYS A 218 9.82 -0.38 4.07
N THR A 219 10.57 -1.25 4.74
CA THR A 219 10.45 -1.42 6.19
C THR A 219 11.50 -0.55 6.85
N TYR A 220 11.05 0.52 7.49
CA TYR A 220 11.92 1.44 8.23
C TYR A 220 12.33 0.78 9.55
N ARG A 221 13.65 0.70 9.78
CA ARG A 221 14.27 0.12 10.97
C ARG A 221 15.43 1.00 11.41
N TYR A 222 15.63 1.14 12.71
CA TYR A 222 16.82 1.79 13.23
C TYR A 222 18.04 0.89 13.01
N LEU A 223 18.98 1.36 12.19
CA LEU A 223 20.25 0.69 11.91
C LEU A 223 21.40 1.67 12.17
N PRO A 224 22.59 1.21 12.60
CA PRO A 224 23.75 2.10 12.78
C PRO A 224 24.16 2.82 11.48
N GLU A 225 24.09 2.10 10.37
CA GLU A 225 24.43 2.55 9.02
C GLU A 225 23.15 2.79 8.20
N MET A 226 22.45 3.89 8.49
CA MET A 226 21.32 4.37 7.68
C MET A 226 21.77 5.42 6.67
N HIS A 227 21.08 5.44 5.53
CA HIS A 227 21.19 6.51 4.54
C HIS A 227 20.85 7.88 5.14
N SER A 228 21.38 8.95 4.54
CA SER A 228 21.26 10.32 5.04
C SER A 228 19.81 10.76 5.22
N GLU A 229 18.92 10.37 4.30
CA GLU A 229 17.49 10.69 4.38
C GLU A 229 16.82 10.02 5.59
N ASP A 230 17.07 8.72 5.81
CA ASP A 230 16.50 7.99 6.94
C ASP A 230 17.05 8.51 8.27
N ARG A 231 18.34 8.86 8.31
CA ARG A 231 18.95 9.49 9.49
C ARG A 231 18.31 10.84 9.79
N HIS A 232 18.11 11.67 8.76
CA HIS A 232 17.43 12.95 8.93
C HIS A 232 16.02 12.77 9.49
N LEU A 233 15.26 11.81 8.96
CA LEU A 233 13.92 11.50 9.46
C LEU A 233 13.94 10.99 10.92
N MET A 234 14.93 10.17 11.28
CA MET A 234 15.11 9.71 12.65
C MET A 234 15.36 10.88 13.60
N ASP A 235 16.25 11.81 13.24
CA ASP A 235 16.54 13.01 14.03
C ASP A 235 15.29 13.89 14.22
N GLU A 236 14.50 14.08 13.16
CA GLU A 236 13.23 14.82 13.23
C GLU A 236 12.17 14.09 14.08
N THR A 237 12.17 12.76 14.06
CA THR A 237 11.30 11.94 14.92
C THR A 237 11.68 12.09 16.40
N GLU A 238 12.97 12.08 16.73
CA GLU A 238 13.44 12.31 18.09
C GLU A 238 13.05 13.70 18.61
N LEU A 239 13.14 14.72 17.75
CA LEU A 239 12.75 16.08 18.06
C LEU A 239 11.23 16.20 18.30
N ALA A 240 10.41 15.49 17.53
CA ALA A 240 8.98 15.41 17.77
C ALA A 240 8.67 14.81 19.15
N ILE A 241 9.39 13.75 19.56
CA ILE A 241 9.25 13.17 20.90
C ILE A 241 9.67 14.16 21.98
N GLN A 242 10.80 14.86 21.81
CA GLN A 242 11.22 15.92 22.75
C GLN A 242 10.18 17.02 22.87
N GLN A 243 9.47 17.33 21.78
CA GLN A 243 8.41 18.33 21.82
C GLN A 243 7.22 17.85 22.66
N ILE A 244 6.84 16.57 22.57
CA ILE A 244 5.82 15.99 23.46
C ILE A 244 6.26 16.03 24.92
N GLU A 245 7.49 15.58 25.24
CA GLU A 245 8.05 15.62 26.59
C GLU A 245 8.01 17.02 27.21
N LYS A 246 8.34 18.06 26.42
CA LYS A 246 8.23 19.47 26.85
C LYS A 246 6.79 19.90 27.09
N LEU A 247 5.85 19.48 26.25
CA LEU A 247 4.44 19.84 26.38
C LEU A 247 3.78 19.17 27.59
N THR A 248 4.19 17.94 27.93
CA THR A 248 3.61 17.15 29.02
C THR A 248 4.41 17.17 30.31
N GLN A 249 5.64 17.73 30.30
CA GLN A 249 6.58 17.76 31.42
C GLN A 249 6.94 16.35 31.93
N ILE A 250 7.09 15.39 31.01
CA ILE A 250 7.53 14.03 31.32
C ILE A 250 8.82 13.69 30.57
N THR A 251 9.44 12.60 30.98
CA THR A 251 10.49 11.92 30.22
C THR A 251 10.02 10.50 29.96
N PHE A 252 10.04 10.05 28.70
CA PHE A 252 9.65 8.67 28.39
C PHE A 252 10.73 7.68 28.85
N ASN A 253 10.35 6.67 29.64
CA ASN A 253 11.30 5.66 30.12
C ASN A 253 11.85 4.79 28.99
N HIS A 254 11.03 4.52 27.97
CA HIS A 254 11.35 3.66 26.83
C HIS A 254 11.45 4.45 25.51
N ARG A 255 12.11 5.60 25.58
CA ARG A 255 12.23 6.57 24.48
C ARG A 255 12.71 5.96 23.16
N GLU A 256 13.68 5.05 23.19
CA GLU A 256 14.23 4.39 21.99
C GLU A 256 13.17 3.53 21.26
N GLN A 257 12.33 2.82 22.02
CA GLN A 257 11.26 1.99 21.46
C GLN A 257 10.16 2.86 20.84
N LEU A 258 9.76 3.93 21.52
CA LEU A 258 8.84 4.94 20.99
C LEU A 258 9.40 5.55 19.69
N CYS A 259 10.68 5.94 19.69
CA CYS A 259 11.34 6.52 18.52
C CYS A 259 11.36 5.55 17.34
N THR A 260 11.74 4.29 17.58
CA THR A 260 11.76 3.25 16.54
C THR A 260 10.37 3.03 15.94
N GLN A 261 9.32 2.96 16.77
CA GLN A 261 7.94 2.78 16.30
C GLN A 261 7.42 3.99 15.51
N LEU A 262 7.67 5.20 16.01
CA LEU A 262 7.27 6.43 15.32
C LEU A 262 8.01 6.60 14.01
N PHE A 263 9.31 6.35 13.98
CA PHE A 263 10.13 6.36 12.77
C PHE A 263 9.58 5.37 11.74
N ALA A 264 9.23 4.16 12.19
CA ALA A 264 8.66 3.13 11.33
C ALA A 264 7.30 3.51 10.72
N HIS A 265 6.51 4.32 11.42
CA HIS A 265 5.25 4.86 10.91
C HIS A 265 5.46 6.11 10.03
N MET A 266 6.38 6.98 10.43
CA MET A 266 6.57 8.31 9.83
C MET A 266 7.11 8.22 8.41
N GLY A 267 8.08 7.33 8.16
CA GLY A 267 8.63 7.10 6.82
C GLY A 267 7.55 6.92 5.76
N PRO A 268 6.69 5.88 5.85
CA PRO A 268 5.64 5.70 4.87
C PRO A 268 4.49 6.72 5.01
N ALA A 269 4.29 7.39 6.17
CA ALA A 269 3.28 8.45 6.30
C ALA A 269 3.64 9.70 5.49
N ILE A 270 4.91 10.11 5.50
CA ILE A 270 5.41 11.21 4.67
C ILE A 270 5.20 10.92 3.20
N GLU A 271 5.56 9.71 2.75
CA GLU A 271 5.33 9.30 1.36
C GLU A 271 3.83 9.34 1.02
N ARG A 272 2.96 8.84 1.89
CA ARG A 272 1.52 8.92 1.65
C ARG A 272 1.01 10.36 1.55
N CYS A 273 1.55 11.29 2.36
CA CYS A 273 1.21 12.70 2.27
C CYS A 273 1.68 13.33 0.95
N LEU A 274 2.95 13.15 0.60
CA LEU A 274 3.55 13.70 -0.64
C LEU A 274 2.82 13.22 -1.89
N PHE A 275 2.42 11.96 -1.91
CA PHE A 275 1.77 11.32 -3.05
C PHE A 275 0.24 11.33 -2.97
N GLY A 276 -0.36 11.94 -1.94
CA GLY A 276 -1.82 12.03 -1.80
C GLY A 276 -2.53 10.68 -1.63
N ILE A 277 -1.83 9.70 -1.05
CA ILE A 277 -2.34 8.35 -0.81
C ILE A 277 -3.23 8.37 0.42
N LYS A 278 -4.52 8.05 0.23
CA LYS A 278 -5.49 8.07 1.33
C LYS A 278 -5.41 6.79 2.15
N ILE A 279 -5.54 6.96 3.46
CA ILE A 279 -5.71 5.86 4.42
C ILE A 279 -7.01 6.03 5.19
N GLY A 280 -7.50 4.95 5.78
CA GLY A 280 -8.62 4.98 6.71
C GLY A 280 -8.12 4.79 8.13
N ASN A 281 -8.69 5.54 9.07
CA ASN A 281 -8.49 5.31 10.49
C ASN A 281 -9.86 5.15 11.18
N PRO A 282 -10.26 3.93 11.58
CA PRO A 282 -11.55 3.69 12.21
C PRO A 282 -11.67 4.34 13.60
N LEU A 283 -10.55 4.71 14.22
CA LEU A 283 -10.51 5.33 15.55
C LEU A 283 -10.51 6.87 15.47
N LEU A 284 -10.48 7.48 14.29
CA LEU A 284 -10.32 8.93 14.14
C LEU A 284 -11.38 9.71 14.93
N GLU A 285 -12.66 9.43 14.68
CA GLU A 285 -13.77 10.12 15.33
C GLU A 285 -13.75 9.95 16.86
N GLU A 286 -13.39 8.74 17.32
CA GLU A 286 -13.26 8.43 18.75
C GLU A 286 -12.12 9.23 19.39
N ILE A 287 -10.94 9.26 18.77
CA ILE A 287 -9.76 9.93 19.29
C ILE A 287 -9.94 11.45 19.27
N GLU A 288 -10.50 12.01 18.20
CA GLU A 288 -10.79 13.45 18.11
C GLU A 288 -11.78 13.90 19.20
N THR A 289 -12.77 13.06 19.51
CA THR A 289 -13.79 13.37 20.52
C THR A 289 -13.26 13.18 21.94
N ARG A 290 -12.58 12.06 22.21
CA ARG A 290 -12.15 11.66 23.56
C ARG A 290 -10.84 12.28 23.99
N TYR A 291 -9.93 12.53 23.05
CA TYR A 291 -8.57 13.01 23.32
C TYR A 291 -8.16 14.21 22.45
N PRO A 292 -8.95 15.30 22.37
CA PRO A 292 -8.62 16.47 21.54
C PRO A 292 -7.31 17.15 21.96
N GLY A 293 -6.96 17.08 23.25
CA GLY A 293 -5.67 17.56 23.75
C GLY A 293 -4.48 16.78 23.19
N LEU A 294 -4.61 15.45 23.06
CA LEU A 294 -3.58 14.59 22.46
C LEU A 294 -3.39 14.97 20.98
N MET A 295 -4.48 15.08 20.23
CA MET A 295 -4.43 15.52 18.82
C MET A 295 -3.73 16.87 18.66
N SER A 296 -4.05 17.86 19.49
CA SER A 296 -3.41 19.17 19.45
C SER A 296 -1.91 19.13 19.79
N MET A 297 -1.51 18.33 20.78
CA MET A 297 -0.10 18.15 21.12
C MET A 297 0.65 17.43 20.00
N THR A 298 0.06 16.39 19.41
CA THR A 298 0.63 15.67 18.27
C THR A 298 0.85 16.60 17.08
N GLN A 299 -0.14 17.45 16.73
CA GLN A 299 0.03 18.43 15.64
C GLN A 299 1.21 19.38 15.90
N LYS A 300 1.37 19.86 17.13
CA LYS A 300 2.52 20.72 17.50
C LYS A 300 3.84 19.96 17.42
N ALA A 301 3.86 18.69 17.81
CA ALA A 301 5.06 17.86 17.80
C ALA A 301 5.57 17.58 16.38
N VAL A 302 4.67 17.39 15.42
CA VAL A 302 5.04 17.07 14.02
C VAL A 302 5.22 18.29 13.12
N GLN A 303 4.98 19.51 13.62
CA GLN A 303 5.04 20.74 12.81
C GLN A 303 6.38 20.93 12.09
N ARG A 304 7.50 20.56 12.72
CA ARG A 304 8.82 20.66 12.09
C ARG A 304 8.99 19.65 10.95
N ILE A 305 8.46 18.44 11.11
CA ILE A 305 8.42 17.43 10.04
C ILE A 305 7.59 17.96 8.87
N GLU A 306 6.38 18.48 9.13
CA GLU A 306 5.53 19.09 8.09
C GLU A 306 6.26 20.20 7.30
N GLN A 307 7.02 21.05 7.99
CA GLN A 307 7.81 22.11 7.37
C GLN A 307 8.97 21.57 6.53
N ASN A 308 9.74 20.62 7.05
CA ASN A 308 10.91 20.07 6.37
C ASN A 308 10.53 19.30 5.10
N TYR A 309 9.43 18.54 5.15
CA TYR A 309 8.96 17.73 4.04
C TYR A 309 7.91 18.44 3.17
N GLN A 310 7.53 19.67 3.52
CA GLN A 310 6.51 20.47 2.82
C GLN A 310 5.17 19.74 2.67
N ILE A 311 4.75 19.06 3.73
CA ILE A 311 3.49 18.31 3.81
C ILE A 311 2.59 18.85 4.92
N HIS A 312 1.33 18.41 4.91
CA HIS A 312 0.46 18.48 6.07
C HIS A 312 -0.07 17.07 6.33
N PHE A 313 0.04 16.58 7.57
CA PHE A 313 -0.53 15.29 7.90
C PHE A 313 -2.06 15.38 7.87
N PRO A 314 -2.76 14.55 7.07
CA PRO A 314 -4.21 14.51 7.13
C PRO A 314 -4.66 13.97 8.50
N PRO A 315 -5.91 14.25 8.93
CA PRO A 315 -6.42 13.83 10.23
C PRO A 315 -6.23 12.33 10.51
N GLU A 316 -6.38 11.48 9.49
CA GLU A 316 -6.19 10.03 9.62
C GLU A 316 -4.76 9.66 10.03
N GLU A 317 -3.74 10.28 9.42
CA GLU A 317 -2.32 10.07 9.76
C GLU A 317 -2.00 10.67 11.12
N LEU A 318 -2.44 11.90 11.36
CA LEU A 318 -2.24 12.58 12.63
C LEU A 318 -2.81 11.76 13.80
N CYS A 319 -3.98 11.15 13.61
CA CYS A 319 -4.58 10.27 14.60
C CYS A 319 -3.77 8.99 14.82
N LEU A 320 -3.15 8.40 13.80
CA LEU A 320 -2.26 7.24 13.99
C LEU A 320 -1.02 7.61 14.80
N ILE A 321 -0.39 8.76 14.49
CA ILE A 321 0.74 9.31 15.25
C ILE A 321 0.30 9.59 16.70
N ALA A 322 -0.89 10.17 16.88
CA ALA A 322 -1.47 10.45 18.18
C ALA A 322 -1.71 9.17 18.99
N VAL A 323 -2.26 8.12 18.38
CA VAL A 323 -2.46 6.81 19.02
C VAL A 323 -1.12 6.23 19.48
N SER A 324 -0.05 6.35 18.68
CA SER A 324 1.29 5.97 19.11
C SER A 324 1.70 6.75 20.36
N PHE A 325 1.70 8.08 20.36
CA PHE A 325 2.03 8.87 21.55
C PHE A 325 1.13 8.55 22.75
N GLY A 326 -0.18 8.41 22.53
CA GLY A 326 -1.17 8.14 23.55
C GLY A 326 -0.90 6.82 24.29
N ALA A 327 -0.56 5.76 23.56
CA ALA A 327 -0.23 4.46 24.15
C ALA A 327 0.95 4.54 25.13
N TRP A 328 1.97 5.34 24.81
CA TRP A 328 3.13 5.55 25.68
C TRP A 328 2.83 6.51 26.83
N LEU A 329 2.04 7.57 26.60
CA LEU A 329 1.61 8.50 27.65
C LEU A 329 0.72 7.84 28.72
N ILE A 330 -0.04 6.80 28.35
CA ILE A 330 -0.81 5.98 29.31
C ILE A 330 0.14 5.18 30.21
N GLN A 331 1.20 4.58 29.63
CA GLN A 331 2.19 3.84 30.42
C GLN A 331 2.92 4.72 31.44
N GLU A 332 3.15 5.99 31.09
CA GLU A 332 3.74 6.98 31.99
C GLU A 332 2.73 7.63 32.97
N GLY A 333 1.46 7.20 32.95
CA GLY A 333 0.41 7.68 33.86
C GLY A 333 -0.11 9.10 33.59
N VAL A 334 0.20 9.68 32.42
CA VAL A 334 -0.21 11.05 32.03
C VAL A 334 -1.61 11.07 31.45
N LEU A 335 -1.94 10.05 30.66
CA LEU A 335 -3.28 9.82 30.14
C LEU A 335 -3.95 8.73 30.96
N ALA A 336 -5.17 8.99 31.43
CA ALA A 336 -5.98 7.98 32.08
C ALA A 336 -6.64 7.09 31.03
N GLU A 337 -6.52 5.76 31.18
CA GLU A 337 -7.43 4.82 30.52
C GLU A 337 -8.84 5.11 31.05
N ARG A 338 -9.73 5.56 30.18
CA ARG A 338 -11.16 5.70 30.52
C ARG A 338 -11.98 4.67 29.78
#